data_AF-A0A956N9R3-F1
#
_entry.id   AF-A0A956N9R3-F1
#
_cell.length_a   1.000
_cell.length_b   1.000
_cell.length_c   1.000
_cell.angle_alpha   90.00
_cell.angle_beta   90.00
_cell.angle_gamma   90.00
#
_symmetry.space_group_name_H-M   'P 1'
#
loop_
_entity.id
_entity.type
_entity.pdbx_description
1 polymer ?
#
loop_
_entity_poly.entity_id
_entity_poly.type
_entity_poly.pdbx_seq_one_letter_code
_entity_poly.pdbx_strand_id
1 'polypeptide(L)'
;EAEIRWTTIAGDLDRLRAGLDPSTAILLFHSPPYRTRLDRADLDGLSVDHVPVDVHVGSIAIRRFVETWQPRLTLHGHVHESARLTGSWQDRIGETVLLSAAHDGPELALVRFDPDRPERATRDLL
;
A
#
# COMPACT_ATOMS: atom_id res chain seq x y z
N GLU A 1 0.34 -14.59 25.31
CA GLU A 1 1.21 -13.47 24.88
C GLU A 1 2.58 -13.95 24.36
N ALA A 2 2.63 -15.06 23.60
CA ALA A 2 3.88 -15.76 23.30
C ALA A 2 4.03 -16.26 21.86
N GLU A 3 3.35 -15.65 20.88
CA GLU A 3 3.28 -16.21 19.51
C GLU A 3 3.97 -15.37 18.42
N ILE A 4 4.31 -14.10 18.69
CA ILE A 4 4.74 -13.14 17.63
C ILE A 4 6.26 -13.17 17.37
N ARG A 5 7.08 -13.88 18.15
CA ARG A 5 8.56 -13.74 18.04
C ARG A 5 9.21 -14.31 16.78
N TRP A 6 8.51 -15.10 15.97
CA TRP A 6 9.11 -15.80 14.81
C TRP A 6 8.25 -15.78 13.54
N THR A 7 7.21 -14.95 13.48
CA THR A 7 6.38 -14.84 12.26
C THR A 7 7.00 -13.83 11.29
N THR A 8 6.69 -14.00 10.01
CA THR A 8 7.00 -12.99 8.99
C THR A 8 5.69 -12.43 8.47
N ILE A 9 5.71 -11.19 7.96
CA ILE A 9 4.55 -10.61 7.27
C ILE A 9 4.02 -11.58 6.21
N ALA A 10 4.90 -12.24 5.45
CA ALA A 10 4.50 -13.22 4.45
C ALA A 10 3.71 -14.40 5.06
N GLY A 11 4.23 -15.01 6.14
CA GLY A 11 3.55 -16.10 6.83
C GLY A 11 2.22 -15.69 7.48
N ASP A 12 2.15 -14.46 8.01
CA ASP A 12 0.92 -13.91 8.56
C ASP A 12 -0.13 -13.67 7.48
N LEU A 13 0.26 -13.14 6.32
CA LEU A 13 -0.62 -12.93 5.17
C LEU A 13 -1.12 -14.25 4.58
N ASP A 14 -0.28 -15.29 4.52
CA ASP A 14 -0.69 -16.62 4.06
C ASP A 14 -1.77 -17.22 4.96
N ARG A 15 -1.65 -17.04 6.28
CA ARG A 15 -2.68 -17.46 7.23
C ARG A 15 -3.93 -16.61 7.12
N LEU A 16 -3.78 -15.29 6.96
CA LEU A 16 -4.88 -14.35 6.86
C LEU A 16 -5.80 -14.65 5.68
N ARG A 17 -5.24 -15.01 4.52
CA ARG A 17 -6.05 -15.29 3.31
C ARG A 17 -6.80 -16.62 3.35
N ALA A 18 -6.50 -17.51 4.31
CA ALA A 18 -7.08 -18.84 4.36
C ALA A 18 -8.61 -18.76 4.52
N GLY A 19 -9.35 -19.30 3.54
CA GLY A 19 -10.82 -19.30 3.55
C GLY A 19 -11.47 -17.99 3.07
N LEU A 20 -10.69 -17.02 2.59
CA LEU A 20 -11.20 -15.78 1.99
C LEU A 20 -11.27 -15.88 0.47
N ASP A 21 -12.30 -15.25 -0.12
CA ASP A 21 -12.41 -15.06 -1.56
C ASP A 21 -11.69 -13.76 -1.97
N PRO A 22 -10.62 -13.84 -2.79
CA PRO A 22 -9.88 -12.65 -3.21
C PRO A 22 -10.75 -11.65 -3.98
N SER A 23 -11.76 -12.10 -4.73
CA SER A 23 -12.57 -11.23 -5.61
C SER A 23 -13.45 -10.23 -4.85
N THR A 24 -13.65 -10.47 -3.55
CA THR A 24 -14.43 -9.61 -2.64
C THR A 24 -13.59 -9.08 -1.48
N ALA A 25 -12.34 -9.51 -1.36
CA ALA A 25 -11.48 -9.16 -0.24
C ALA A 25 -11.02 -7.70 -0.30
N ILE A 26 -11.25 -6.98 0.81
CA ILE A 26 -10.72 -5.64 1.07
C ILE A 26 -9.76 -5.74 2.24
N LEU A 27 -8.49 -5.40 2.02
CA LEU A 27 -7.46 -5.49 3.06
C LEU A 27 -6.92 -4.11 3.43
N LEU A 28 -6.70 -3.90 4.72
CA LEU A 28 -6.05 -2.70 5.25
C LEU A 28 -4.62 -3.05 5.68
N PHE A 29 -3.66 -2.39 5.03
CA PHE A 29 -2.26 -2.47 5.41
C PHE A 29 -1.76 -1.07 5.77
N HIS A 30 -0.98 -0.91 6.83
CA HIS A 30 -0.34 0.39 7.05
C HIS A 30 0.66 0.70 5.93
N SER A 31 1.58 -0.23 5.66
CA SER A 31 2.59 -0.06 4.61
C SER A 31 2.01 -0.29 3.21
N PRO A 32 2.39 0.54 2.21
CA PRO A 32 2.07 0.31 0.81
C PRO A 32 2.89 -0.86 0.22
N PRO A 33 2.46 -1.44 -0.92
CA PRO A 33 3.26 -2.42 -1.64
C PRO A 33 4.48 -1.76 -2.27
N TYR A 34 5.62 -2.48 -2.28
CA TYR A 34 6.86 -2.01 -2.89
C TYR A 34 6.70 -1.68 -4.38
N ARG A 35 7.39 -0.61 -4.84
CA ARG A 35 7.38 -0.13 -6.23
C ARG A 35 5.99 0.17 -6.75
N THR A 36 5.28 1.00 -6.02
CA THR A 36 3.99 1.58 -6.41
C THR A 36 4.10 3.11 -6.37
N ARG A 37 3.05 3.80 -6.81
CA ARG A 37 2.93 5.24 -6.59
C ARG A 37 2.73 5.59 -5.11
N LEU A 38 2.39 4.60 -4.28
CA LEU A 38 2.02 4.79 -2.89
C LEU A 38 3.22 4.71 -1.93
N ASP A 39 4.39 4.27 -2.40
CA ASP A 39 5.56 4.00 -1.55
C ASP A 39 6.81 4.82 -1.87
N ARG A 40 6.65 5.94 -2.61
CA ARG A 40 7.76 6.82 -2.97
C ARG A 40 8.04 7.80 -1.82
N ALA A 41 9.24 7.71 -1.24
CA ALA A 41 9.73 8.65 -0.24
C ALA A 41 10.61 9.75 -0.88
N ASP A 42 10.75 10.88 -0.19
CA ASP A 42 11.54 12.04 -0.63
C ASP A 42 13.05 11.81 -0.42
N LEU A 43 13.59 10.81 -1.13
CA LEU A 43 14.99 10.34 -1.01
C LEU A 43 15.79 10.57 -2.30
N ASP A 44 15.24 11.31 -3.25
CA ASP A 44 15.88 11.60 -4.54
C ASP A 44 17.25 12.27 -4.34
N GLY A 45 18.29 11.72 -4.97
CA GLY A 45 19.66 12.24 -4.90
C GLY A 45 20.45 11.84 -3.65
N LEU A 46 19.85 11.10 -2.71
CA LEU A 46 20.57 10.56 -1.55
C LEU A 46 21.41 9.33 -1.92
N SER A 47 22.61 9.23 -1.34
CA SER A 47 23.49 8.06 -1.51
C SER A 47 24.19 7.71 -0.20
N VAL A 48 24.47 6.43 -0.01
CA VAL A 48 25.27 5.88 1.10
C VAL A 48 26.42 5.10 0.49
N ASP A 49 27.66 5.41 0.88
CA ASP A 49 28.87 4.80 0.31
C ASP A 49 28.92 4.81 -1.23
N HIS A 50 28.51 5.94 -1.83
CA HIS A 50 28.37 6.15 -3.28
C HIS A 50 27.29 5.30 -3.98
N VAL A 51 26.45 4.59 -3.23
CA VAL A 51 25.30 3.83 -3.76
C VAL A 51 24.02 4.64 -3.57
N PRO A 52 23.24 4.91 -4.63
CA PRO A 52 21.95 5.59 -4.50
C PRO A 52 20.99 4.82 -3.58
N VAL A 53 20.28 5.54 -2.72
CA VAL A 53 19.23 4.97 -1.87
C VAL A 53 18.02 4.61 -2.73
N ASP A 54 17.34 3.51 -2.41
CA ASP A 54 16.07 3.18 -3.03
C ASP A 54 14.98 4.16 -2.56
N VAL A 55 14.35 4.85 -3.50
CA VAL A 55 13.26 5.80 -3.21
C VAL A 55 11.95 5.09 -2.88
N HIS A 56 11.86 3.79 -3.13
CA HIS A 56 10.71 2.96 -2.79
C HIS A 56 10.90 2.27 -1.44
N VAL A 57 10.06 2.62 -0.47
CA VAL A 57 10.16 2.14 0.92
C VAL A 57 9.01 1.19 1.31
N GLY A 58 8.21 0.76 0.33
CA GLY A 58 7.08 -0.14 0.53
C GLY A 58 7.48 -1.58 0.85
N SER A 59 6.49 -2.38 1.23
CA SER A 59 6.71 -3.78 1.61
C SER A 59 6.75 -4.70 0.39
N ILE A 60 7.88 -5.39 0.20
CA ILE A 60 8.04 -6.45 -0.80
C ILE A 60 7.10 -7.63 -0.52
N ALA A 61 6.87 -7.96 0.76
CA ALA A 61 5.97 -9.05 1.14
C ALA A 61 4.52 -8.75 0.74
N ILE A 62 4.05 -7.51 0.99
CA ILE A 62 2.71 -7.06 0.58
C ILE A 62 2.62 -7.06 -0.95
N ARG A 63 3.64 -6.56 -1.66
CA ARG A 63 3.69 -6.57 -3.13
C ARG A 63 3.48 -7.98 -3.69
N ARG A 64 4.29 -8.95 -3.24
CA ARG A 64 4.20 -10.35 -3.67
C ARG A 64 2.85 -10.98 -3.33
N PHE A 65 2.34 -10.68 -2.14
CA PHE A 65 1.03 -11.17 -1.71
C PHE A 65 -0.09 -10.67 -2.63
N VAL A 66 -0.11 -9.37 -2.93
CA VAL A 66 -1.10 -8.78 -3.82
C VAL A 66 -0.97 -9.33 -5.24
N GLU A 67 0.24 -9.45 -5.77
CA GLU A 67 0.49 -10.06 -7.10
C GLU A 67 -0.01 -11.50 -7.20
N THR A 68 0.12 -12.28 -6.12
CA THR A 68 -0.21 -13.71 -6.11
C THR A 68 -1.69 -13.96 -5.83
N TRP A 69 -2.27 -13.27 -4.84
CA TRP A 69 -3.63 -13.55 -4.37
C TRP A 69 -4.69 -12.67 -5.05
N GLN A 70 -4.30 -11.49 -5.54
CA GLN A 70 -5.18 -10.56 -6.27
C GLN A 70 -6.47 -10.20 -5.51
N PRO A 71 -6.40 -9.63 -4.28
CA PRO A 71 -7.58 -9.12 -3.58
C PRO A 71 -8.28 -8.02 -4.38
N ARG A 72 -9.57 -7.75 -4.13
CA ARG A 72 -10.32 -6.70 -4.81
C ARG A 72 -9.73 -5.31 -4.60
N LEU A 73 -9.35 -5.02 -3.36
CA LEU A 73 -8.89 -3.70 -2.92
C LEU A 73 -7.91 -3.82 -1.75
N THR A 74 -6.87 -2.99 -1.76
CA THR A 74 -6.02 -2.77 -0.60
C THR A 74 -5.93 -1.29 -0.24
N LEU A 75 -5.95 -1.00 1.06
CA LEU A 75 -5.93 0.34 1.65
C LEU A 75 -4.59 0.56 2.37
N HIS A 76 -4.02 1.76 2.21
CA HIS A 76 -2.64 2.06 2.63
C HIS A 76 -2.47 3.42 3.31
N GLY A 77 -1.34 3.55 4.04
CA GLY A 77 -0.86 4.77 4.66
C GLY A 77 0.68 4.89 4.54
N HIS A 78 1.33 5.20 5.67
CA HIS A 78 2.77 5.14 5.91
C HIS A 78 3.67 6.18 5.21
N VAL A 79 3.59 6.33 3.88
CA VAL A 79 4.47 7.25 3.13
C VAL A 79 3.65 8.47 2.73
N HIS A 80 3.73 9.51 3.56
CA HIS A 80 2.82 10.67 3.52
C HIS A 80 3.09 11.57 2.31
N GLU A 81 4.35 11.66 1.90
CA GLU A 81 4.82 12.44 0.76
C GLU A 81 4.53 11.80 -0.60
N SER A 82 4.20 10.49 -0.65
CA SER A 82 4.00 9.74 -1.90
C SER A 82 3.02 10.42 -2.85
N ALA A 83 1.89 10.91 -2.33
CA ALA A 83 0.87 11.53 -3.16
C ALA A 83 1.35 12.84 -3.80
N ARG A 84 2.11 13.64 -3.05
CA ARG A 84 2.75 14.87 -3.55
C ARG A 84 3.83 14.55 -4.58
N LEU A 85 4.67 13.54 -4.31
CA LEU A 85 5.81 13.18 -5.16
C LEU A 85 5.41 12.47 -6.46
N THR A 86 4.34 11.67 -6.44
CA THR A 86 3.90 10.87 -7.60
C THR A 86 2.71 11.46 -8.34
N GLY A 87 2.03 12.44 -7.73
CA GLY A 87 0.79 13.02 -8.23
C GLY A 87 -0.40 12.06 -8.14
N SER A 88 -0.28 10.93 -7.44
CA SER A 88 -1.35 9.95 -7.30
C SER A 88 -1.44 9.39 -5.89
N TRP A 89 -2.67 9.18 -5.43
CA TRP A 89 -3.01 8.50 -4.18
C TRP A 89 -3.62 7.12 -4.41
N GLN A 90 -3.67 6.71 -5.68
CA GLN A 90 -4.14 5.41 -6.11
C GLN A 90 -3.12 4.75 -7.04
N ASP A 91 -3.14 3.43 -7.07
CA ASP A 91 -2.35 2.63 -8.00
C ASP A 91 -3.04 1.27 -8.25
N ARG A 92 -2.42 0.40 -9.05
CA ARG A 92 -2.98 -0.91 -9.39
C ARG A 92 -1.89 -1.97 -9.57
N ILE A 93 -2.15 -3.18 -9.07
CA ILE A 93 -1.35 -4.38 -9.33
C ILE A 93 -2.27 -5.46 -9.89
N GLY A 94 -2.14 -5.77 -11.18
CA GLY A 94 -3.10 -6.65 -11.87
C GLY A 94 -4.51 -6.07 -11.78
N GLU A 95 -5.44 -6.82 -11.18
CA GLU A 95 -6.83 -6.36 -10.97
C GLU A 95 -7.06 -5.68 -9.62
N THR A 96 -6.10 -5.78 -8.69
CA THR A 96 -6.20 -5.17 -7.36
C THR A 96 -6.04 -3.66 -7.44
N VAL A 97 -7.05 -2.93 -6.97
CA VAL A 97 -6.97 -1.48 -6.75
C VAL A 97 -6.23 -1.20 -5.45
N LEU A 98 -5.31 -0.25 -5.47
CA LEU A 98 -4.55 0.21 -4.30
C LEU A 98 -4.95 1.65 -4.01
N LEU A 99 -5.42 1.95 -2.81
CA LEU A 99 -5.77 3.32 -2.40
C LEU A 99 -4.98 3.72 -1.16
N SER A 100 -4.53 4.97 -1.09
CA SER A 100 -3.85 5.54 0.07
C SER A 100 -4.54 6.81 0.54
N ALA A 101 -4.66 6.94 1.86
CA ALA A 101 -5.04 8.17 2.54
C ALA A 101 -3.83 8.86 3.20
N ALA A 102 -2.60 8.42 2.92
CA ALA A 102 -1.39 9.10 3.38
C ALA A 102 -1.29 10.50 2.74
N HIS A 103 -1.00 11.49 3.58
CA HIS A 103 -0.94 12.90 3.18
C HIS A 103 0.01 13.65 4.12
N ASP A 104 0.85 14.52 3.55
CA ASP A 104 1.85 15.32 4.26
C ASP A 104 1.43 16.79 4.47
N GLY A 105 0.23 17.16 4.02
CA GLY A 105 -0.38 18.47 4.29
C GLY A 105 -1.20 18.52 5.59
N PRO A 106 -1.70 19.70 5.97
CA PRO A 106 -2.48 19.89 7.19
C PRO A 106 -3.92 19.33 7.13
N GLU A 107 -4.42 19.00 5.94
CA GLU A 107 -5.79 18.56 5.70
C GLU A 107 -6.02 17.10 6.12
N LEU A 108 -7.28 16.77 6.41
CA LEU A 108 -7.70 15.37 6.50
C LEU A 108 -7.90 14.79 5.10
N ALA A 109 -7.11 13.79 4.73
CA ALA A 109 -7.34 13.03 3.51
C ALA A 109 -8.43 11.97 3.70
N LEU A 110 -9.57 12.17 3.04
CA LEU A 110 -10.71 11.26 3.09
C LEU A 110 -10.88 10.53 1.76
N VAL A 111 -10.65 9.22 1.76
CA VAL A 111 -10.90 8.34 0.61
C VAL A 111 -12.29 7.72 0.73
N ARG A 112 -13.13 7.89 -0.28
CA ARG A 112 -14.45 7.23 -0.40
C ARG A 112 -14.46 6.30 -1.61
N PHE A 113 -14.96 5.10 -1.43
CA PHE A 113 -15.04 4.10 -2.50
C PHE A 113 -16.31 3.26 -2.38
N ASP A 114 -16.79 2.77 -3.52
CA ASP A 114 -17.79 1.72 -3.64
C ASP A 114 -17.05 0.37 -3.68
N PRO A 115 -17.31 -0.60 -2.78
CA PRO A 115 -16.67 -1.93 -2.81
C PRO A 115 -16.78 -2.67 -4.16
N ASP A 116 -17.85 -2.45 -4.91
CA ASP A 116 -18.05 -3.08 -6.22
C ASP A 116 -17.25 -2.37 -7.32
N ARG A 117 -16.97 -1.07 -7.13
CA ARG A 117 -16.24 -0.20 -8.08
C ARG A 117 -15.15 0.66 -7.42
N PRO A 118 -14.17 0.06 -6.70
CA PRO A 118 -13.09 0.78 -6.02
C PRO A 118 -12.24 1.62 -6.97
N GLU A 119 -12.17 1.31 -8.26
CA GLU A 119 -11.45 2.13 -9.25
C GLU A 119 -12.06 3.52 -9.47
N ARG A 120 -13.28 3.74 -8.99
CA ARG A 120 -13.98 5.03 -9.01
C ARG A 120 -13.88 5.78 -7.69
N ALA A 121 -12.95 5.36 -6.82
CA ALA A 121 -12.73 6.03 -5.55
C ALA A 121 -12.48 7.52 -5.75
N THR A 122 -12.87 8.30 -4.76
CA THR A 122 -12.61 9.74 -4.68
C THR A 122 -11.77 10.03 -3.45
N ARG A 123 -10.99 11.11 -3.51
CA ARG A 123 -10.23 11.62 -2.37
C ARG A 123 -10.49 13.11 -2.21
N ASP A 124 -10.94 13.49 -1.03
CA ASP A 124 -11.05 14.89 -0.61
C ASP A 124 -9.98 15.22 0.42
N LEU A 125 -9.52 16.47 0.41
CA LEU A 125 -8.70 17.05 1.46
C LEU A 125 -9.58 18.08 2.20
N LEU A 126 -9.84 17.84 3.49
CA LEU A 126 -10.77 18.59 4.33
C LEU A 126 -10.06 19.50 5.34
#